data_AF-A0A6B8J5C4-F1
#
_entry.id   AF-A0A6B8J5C4-F1
#
_cell.length_a   1.000
_cell.length_b   1.000
_cell.length_c   1.000
_cell.angle_alpha   90.00
_cell.angle_beta   90.00
_cell.angle_gamma   90.00
#
_symmetry.space_group_name_H-M   'P 1'
#
loop_
_entity.id
_entity.type
_entity.pdbx_description
1 polymer ?
#
loop_
_entity_poly.entity_id
_entity_poly.type
_entity_poly.pdbx_seq_one_letter_code
_entity_poly.pdbx_strand_id
1 'polypeptide(L)'
;MTSRTAIHPRLHALIGGVAAEVPDDLAREIESALNEQNLPLQSPAFFACLNVISRADGDDGQPCNSLTLGASNHASLRRSMSGLSAVLDLLQAADRSRNEGAPDEQLGAFHTDGLIVAARQLVREAHHCLSSGDA
;
A
#
# COMPACT_ATOMS: atom_id res chain seq x y z
N MET A 1 35.63 0.07 0.18
CA MET A 1 35.29 -0.56 -1.12
C MET A 1 34.12 0.21 -1.69
N THR A 2 34.39 1.28 -2.45
CA THR A 2 33.35 2.04 -3.15
C THR A 2 32.85 1.17 -4.30
N SER A 3 31.62 0.70 -4.19
CA SER A 3 31.00 -0.18 -5.17
C SER A 3 30.95 0.53 -6.52
N ARG A 4 31.71 0.02 -7.49
CA ARG A 4 31.82 0.52 -8.89
C ARG A 4 30.45 0.61 -9.60
N THR A 5 29.42 -0.01 -9.03
CA THR A 5 28.01 0.13 -9.37
C THR A 5 27.47 1.56 -9.22
N ALA A 6 28.05 2.36 -8.32
CA ALA A 6 27.67 3.76 -8.12
C ALA A 6 28.30 4.71 -9.15
N ILE A 7 29.37 4.29 -9.85
CA ILE A 7 30.16 5.15 -10.74
C ILE A 7 29.67 5.04 -12.19
N HIS A 8 29.26 3.85 -12.64
CA HIS A 8 28.75 3.61 -14.00
C HIS A 8 27.42 2.84 -13.97
N PRO A 9 26.32 3.50 -13.59
CA PRO A 9 25.03 2.85 -13.35
C PRO A 9 24.40 2.27 -14.61
N ARG A 10 24.54 2.91 -15.78
CA ARG A 10 23.92 2.43 -17.04
C ARG A 10 24.71 1.27 -17.64
N LEU A 11 26.04 1.34 -17.60
CA LEU A 11 26.90 0.23 -17.98
C LEU A 11 26.63 -0.99 -17.09
N HIS A 12 26.52 -0.78 -15.78
CA HIS A 12 26.19 -1.87 -14.85
C HIS A 12 24.80 -2.46 -15.11
N ALA A 13 23.81 -1.65 -15.49
CA ALA A 13 22.48 -2.15 -15.88
C ALA A 13 22.52 -2.99 -17.17
N LEU A 14 23.45 -2.71 -18.09
CA LEU A 14 23.56 -3.39 -19.38
C LEU A 14 24.28 -4.74 -19.29
N ILE A 15 25.41 -4.80 -18.57
CA ILE A 15 26.29 -5.99 -18.52
C ILE A 15 26.49 -6.56 -17.10
N GLY A 16 25.79 -6.02 -16.11
CA GLY A 16 25.81 -6.53 -14.74
C GLY A 16 27.19 -6.45 -14.08
N GLY A 17 27.53 -7.49 -13.30
CA GLY A 17 28.79 -7.57 -12.56
C GLY A 17 30.05 -7.51 -13.43
N VAL A 18 29.95 -7.87 -14.71
CA VAL A 18 31.06 -7.82 -15.69
C VAL A 18 31.53 -6.38 -15.94
N ALA A 19 30.70 -5.37 -15.65
CA ALA A 19 31.10 -3.96 -15.69
C ALA A 19 32.30 -3.64 -14.78
N ALA A 20 32.57 -4.47 -13.76
CA ALA A 20 33.72 -4.28 -12.89
C ALA A 20 35.06 -4.62 -13.57
N GLU A 21 35.04 -5.41 -14.65
CA GLU A 21 36.22 -5.84 -15.39
C GLU A 21 36.55 -4.91 -16.58
N VAL A 22 35.68 -3.96 -16.88
CA VAL A 22 35.88 -2.98 -17.97
C VAL A 22 36.86 -1.89 -17.52
N PRO A 23 37.91 -1.58 -18.30
CA PRO A 23 38.83 -0.47 -17.99
C PRO A 23 38.08 0.87 -17.80
N ASP A 24 38.51 1.68 -16.82
CA ASP A 24 37.78 2.89 -16.41
C ASP A 24 37.56 3.91 -17.53
N ASP A 25 38.53 4.08 -18.42
CA ASP A 25 38.41 5.04 -19.52
C ASP A 25 37.35 4.60 -20.54
N LEU A 26 37.29 3.31 -20.83
CA LEU A 26 36.27 2.72 -21.70
C LEU A 26 34.89 2.68 -21.02
N ALA A 27 34.84 2.40 -19.72
CA ALA A 27 33.61 2.41 -18.95
C ALA A 27 32.97 3.81 -18.92
N ARG A 28 33.79 4.86 -18.79
CA ARG A 28 33.36 6.26 -18.82
C ARG A 28 32.84 6.68 -20.20
N GLU A 29 33.52 6.28 -21.26
CA GLU A 29 33.10 6.58 -22.64
C GLU A 29 31.77 5.90 -22.98
N ILE A 30 31.62 4.62 -22.63
CA ILE A 30 30.38 3.87 -22.83
C ILE A 30 29.25 4.44 -21.98
N GLU A 31 29.49 4.80 -20.71
CA GLU A 31 28.49 5.44 -19.86
C GLU A 31 28.02 6.78 -20.46
N SER A 32 28.93 7.60 -21.03
CA SER A 32 28.57 8.84 -21.74
C SER A 32 27.71 8.57 -22.97
N ALA A 33 28.10 7.62 -23.81
CA ALA A 33 27.34 7.25 -25.00
C ALA A 33 25.96 6.65 -24.67
N LEU A 34 25.83 5.89 -23.58
CA LEU A 34 24.56 5.40 -23.07
C LEU A 34 23.70 6.54 -22.49
N ASN A 35 24.34 7.58 -21.93
CA ASN A 35 23.66 8.75 -21.39
C ASN A 35 23.06 9.62 -22.50
N GLU A 36 23.84 9.86 -23.55
CA GLU A 36 23.44 10.64 -24.74
C GLU A 36 22.29 9.98 -25.51
N GLN A 37 22.24 8.65 -25.55
CA GLN A 37 21.17 7.92 -26.22
C GLN A 37 19.83 7.94 -25.47
N ASN A 38 19.74 8.55 -24.29
CA ASN A 38 18.51 8.67 -23.49
C ASN A 38 17.72 7.35 -23.34
N LEU A 39 18.42 6.21 -23.39
CA LEU A 39 17.81 4.90 -23.22
C LEU A 39 17.21 4.85 -21.81
N PRO A 40 15.88 4.71 -21.65
CA PRO A 40 15.29 4.68 -20.32
C PRO A 40 16.05 3.63 -19.51
N LEU A 41 16.55 4.01 -18.32
CA LEU A 41 17.07 3.04 -17.36
C LEU A 41 15.94 2.04 -17.19
N GLN A 42 16.07 0.86 -17.82
CA GLN A 42 15.01 -0.11 -17.80
C GLN A 42 14.91 -0.54 -16.35
N SER A 43 13.92 0.02 -15.65
CA SER A 43 13.50 -0.51 -14.37
C SER A 43 13.34 -2.01 -14.60
N PRO A 44 14.01 -2.87 -13.80
CA PRO A 44 13.96 -4.31 -14.03
C PRO A 44 12.51 -4.70 -14.26
N ALA A 45 12.22 -5.49 -15.31
CA ALA A 45 10.84 -5.74 -15.76
C ALA A 45 9.88 -6.11 -14.62
N PHE A 46 10.42 -6.72 -13.56
CA PHE A 46 9.77 -6.94 -12.27
C PHE A 46 9.20 -5.67 -11.61
N PHE A 47 10.00 -4.61 -11.42
CA PHE A 47 9.57 -3.34 -10.83
C PHE A 47 8.65 -2.54 -11.75
N ALA A 48 8.83 -2.65 -13.07
CA ALA A 48 7.89 -2.10 -14.03
C ALA A 48 6.51 -2.80 -13.92
N CYS A 49 6.49 -4.14 -13.84
CA CYS A 49 5.27 -4.91 -13.57
C CYS A 49 4.65 -4.57 -12.21
N LEU A 50 5.45 -4.47 -11.14
CA LEU A 50 4.96 -4.09 -9.82
C LEU A 50 4.35 -2.67 -9.81
N ASN A 51 4.93 -1.72 -10.53
CA ASN A 51 4.34 -0.38 -10.68
C ASN A 51 3.02 -0.39 -11.45
N VAL A 52 2.89 -1.26 -12.46
CA VAL A 52 1.63 -1.44 -13.20
C VAL A 52 0.57 -2.11 -12.31
N ILE A 53 0.94 -3.12 -11.52
CA ILE A 53 0.06 -3.80 -10.56
C ILE A 53 -0.35 -2.85 -9.42
N SER A 54 0.57 -2.01 -8.95
CA SER A 54 0.32 -1.01 -7.89
C SER A 54 -0.67 0.07 -8.34
N ARG A 55 -0.78 0.33 -9.65
CA ARG A 55 -1.79 1.21 -10.26
C ARG A 55 -3.16 0.52 -10.43
N ALA A 56 -3.44 -0.55 -9.69
CA ALA A 56 -4.73 -1.21 -9.69
C ALA A 56 -5.84 -0.15 -9.57
N ASP A 57 -6.79 -0.22 -10.50
CA ASP A 57 -7.91 0.70 -10.60
C ASP A 57 -8.59 0.85 -9.24
N GLY A 58 -8.96 2.08 -8.88
CA GLY A 58 -9.87 2.34 -7.78
C GLY A 58 -11.19 1.62 -8.03
N ASP A 59 -12.03 1.55 -6.99
CA ASP A 59 -13.36 0.92 -7.05
C ASP A 59 -14.29 1.59 -8.11
N ASP A 60 -13.85 2.71 -8.69
CA ASP A 60 -14.48 3.51 -9.75
C ASP A 60 -13.86 3.34 -11.15
N GLY A 61 -12.85 2.47 -11.32
CA GLY A 61 -12.17 2.27 -12.60
C GLY A 61 -11.20 3.40 -13.00
N GLN A 62 -10.84 4.29 -12.07
CA GLN A 62 -9.81 5.32 -12.28
C GLN A 62 -8.47 4.88 -11.67
N PRO A 63 -7.32 5.37 -12.18
CA PRO A 63 -6.03 5.08 -11.58
C PRO A 63 -6.02 5.53 -10.12
N CYS A 64 -5.74 4.60 -9.19
CA CYS A 64 -5.63 4.90 -7.77
C CYS A 64 -4.62 6.04 -7.55
N ASN A 65 -5.10 7.22 -7.16
CA ASN A 65 -4.23 8.26 -6.63
C ASN A 65 -3.68 7.74 -5.31
N SER A 66 -2.38 7.41 -5.27
CA SER A 66 -1.72 6.90 -4.07
C SER A 66 -1.77 7.95 -2.95
N LEU A 67 -2.76 7.84 -2.06
CA LEU A 67 -2.78 8.58 -0.80
C LEU A 67 -1.60 8.13 0.07
N THR A 68 -0.66 9.05 0.31
CA THR A 68 0.48 8.78 1.20
C THR A 68 0.06 9.07 2.64
N LEU A 69 -0.42 8.04 3.34
CA LEU A 69 -0.77 8.15 4.74
C LEU A 69 0.49 8.18 5.61
N GLY A 70 0.55 9.11 6.56
CA GLY A 70 1.54 9.03 7.66
C GLY A 70 1.39 7.72 8.43
N ALA A 71 2.49 7.18 8.98
CA ALA A 71 2.49 5.88 9.65
C ALA A 71 1.48 5.76 10.80
N SER A 72 1.25 6.86 11.54
CA SER A 72 0.20 6.96 12.57
C SER A 72 -1.20 6.82 11.97
N ASN A 73 -1.49 7.53 10.88
CA ASN A 73 -2.80 7.52 10.22
C ASN A 73 -3.08 6.15 9.60
N HIS A 74 -2.06 5.50 9.04
CA HIS A 74 -2.19 4.13 8.53
C HIS A 74 -2.51 3.13 9.66
N ALA A 75 -1.84 3.22 10.81
CA ALA A 75 -2.11 2.37 11.97
C ALA A 75 -3.51 2.62 12.58
N SER A 76 -3.93 3.89 12.67
CA SER A 76 -5.28 4.28 13.13
C SER A 76 -6.36 3.83 12.17
N LEU A 77 -6.17 3.98 10.86
CA LEU A 77 -7.08 3.49 9.83
C LEU A 77 -7.24 1.97 9.92
N ARG A 78 -6.12 1.23 9.96
CA ARG A 78 -6.16 -0.24 10.09
C ARG A 78 -6.88 -0.69 11.35
N ARG A 79 -6.65 -0.02 12.50
CA ARG A 79 -7.35 -0.34 13.75
C ARG A 79 -8.84 -0.03 13.67
N SER A 80 -9.21 1.09 13.05
CA SER A 80 -10.60 1.48 12.86
C SER A 80 -11.35 0.47 11.98
N MET A 81 -10.73 0.04 10.88
CA MET A 81 -11.29 -1.00 10.01
C MET A 81 -11.41 -2.34 10.72
N SER A 82 -10.37 -2.77 11.45
CA SER A 82 -10.42 -4.02 12.23
C SER A 82 -11.49 -3.98 13.33
N GLY A 83 -11.67 -2.83 13.99
CA GLY A 83 -12.72 -2.63 14.97
C GLY A 83 -14.11 -2.67 14.34
N LEU A 84 -14.26 -2.09 13.14
CA LEU A 84 -15.53 -2.10 12.42
C LEU A 84 -15.92 -3.52 12.03
N SER A 85 -15.00 -4.33 11.51
CA SER A 85 -15.24 -5.76 11.23
C SER A 85 -15.71 -6.52 12.47
N ALA A 86 -15.04 -6.34 13.62
CA ALA A 86 -15.44 -7.00 14.86
C ALA A 86 -16.85 -6.58 15.33
N VAL A 87 -17.21 -5.30 15.18
CA VAL A 87 -18.56 -4.82 15.50
C VAL A 87 -19.61 -5.44 14.57
N LEU A 88 -19.31 -5.58 13.28
CA LEU A 88 -20.20 -6.23 12.33
C LEU A 88 -20.39 -7.72 12.66
N ASP A 89 -19.33 -8.42 13.03
CA ASP A 89 -19.41 -9.82 13.48
C ASP A 89 -20.32 -9.98 14.71
N LEU A 90 -20.21 -9.06 15.69
CA LEU A 90 -21.07 -9.05 16.88
C LEU A 90 -22.54 -8.76 16.53
N LEU A 91 -22.79 -7.80 15.64
CA LEU A 91 -24.14 -7.47 15.19
C LEU A 91 -24.76 -8.63 14.39
N GLN A 92 -23.97 -9.31 13.56
CA GLN A 92 -24.41 -10.49 12.81
C GLN A 92 -24.70 -11.67 13.76
N ALA A 93 -23.86 -11.90 14.77
CA ALA A 93 -24.10 -12.91 15.78
C ALA A 93 -25.38 -12.61 16.58
N ALA A 94 -25.62 -11.34 16.91
CA ALA A 94 -26.83 -10.90 17.58
C ALA A 94 -28.10 -11.09 16.73
N ASP A 95 -28.03 -10.80 15.42
CA ASP A 95 -29.14 -11.06 14.50
C ASP A 95 -29.44 -12.56 14.40
N ARG A 96 -28.39 -13.38 14.32
CA ARG A 96 -28.52 -14.84 14.28
C ARG A 96 -29.12 -15.41 15.56
N SER A 97 -28.67 -14.98 16.73
CA SER A 97 -29.23 -15.45 18.01
C SER A 97 -30.67 -14.98 18.22
N ARG A 98 -31.09 -13.89 17.58
CA ARG A 98 -32.50 -13.46 17.56
C ARG A 98 -33.41 -14.43 16.80
N ASN A 99 -32.89 -15.03 15.73
CA ASN A 99 -33.64 -15.95 14.86
C ASN A 99 -33.57 -17.40 15.33
N GLU A 100 -32.43 -17.82 15.87
CA GLU A 100 -32.11 -19.22 16.16
C GLU A 100 -31.95 -19.53 17.67
N GLY A 101 -31.75 -18.51 18.52
CA GLY A 101 -31.35 -18.68 19.93
C GLY A 101 -32.46 -18.47 20.96
N ALA A 102 -32.16 -18.86 22.20
CA ALA A 102 -33.06 -18.66 23.34
C ALA A 102 -33.09 -17.17 23.79
N PRO A 103 -34.15 -16.69 24.47
CA PRO A 103 -34.29 -15.27 24.82
C PRO A 103 -33.14 -14.71 25.69
N ASP A 104 -32.48 -15.55 26.46
CA ASP A 104 -31.32 -15.25 27.29
C ASP A 104 -30.00 -15.17 26.50
N GLU A 105 -29.96 -15.69 25.28
CA GLU A 105 -28.82 -15.63 24.34
C GLU A 105 -28.88 -14.40 23.42
N GLN A 106 -29.95 -13.60 23.52
CA GLN A 106 -30.16 -12.42 22.69
C GLN A 106 -29.41 -11.21 23.23
N LEU A 107 -28.78 -10.48 22.32
CA LEU A 107 -28.16 -9.21 22.65
C LEU A 107 -29.23 -8.16 22.96
N GLY A 108 -29.16 -7.55 24.14
CA GLY A 108 -30.11 -6.51 24.54
C GLY A 108 -30.05 -5.25 23.66
N ALA A 109 -31.16 -4.52 23.58
CA ALA A 109 -31.28 -3.30 22.76
C ALA A 109 -30.19 -2.25 23.08
N PHE A 110 -29.90 -2.02 24.36
CA PHE A 110 -28.83 -1.11 24.79
C PHE A 110 -27.45 -1.46 24.19
N HIS A 111 -27.10 -2.74 24.16
CA HIS A 111 -25.83 -3.20 23.59
C HIS A 111 -25.83 -3.08 22.07
N THR A 112 -26.96 -3.37 21.42
CA THR A 112 -27.12 -3.22 19.96
C THR A 112 -26.94 -1.76 19.55
N ASP A 113 -27.60 -0.83 20.24
CA ASP A 113 -27.47 0.61 20.00
C ASP A 113 -26.05 1.10 20.27
N GLY A 114 -25.42 0.60 21.34
CA GLY A 114 -24.02 0.89 21.67
C GLY A 114 -23.05 0.45 20.56
N LEU A 115 -23.25 -0.74 19.99
CA LEU A 115 -22.47 -1.25 18.87
C LEU A 115 -22.66 -0.40 17.60
N ILE A 116 -23.90 0.02 17.29
CA ILE A 116 -24.16 0.92 16.15
C ILE A 116 -23.45 2.27 16.34
N VAL A 117 -23.46 2.83 17.55
CA VAL A 117 -22.73 4.07 17.85
C VAL A 117 -21.22 3.86 17.72
N ALA A 118 -20.68 2.74 18.21
CA ALA A 118 -19.27 2.41 18.07
C ALA A 118 -18.85 2.28 16.60
N ALA A 119 -19.63 1.58 15.78
CA ALA A 119 -19.39 1.49 14.33
C ALA A 119 -19.31 2.86 13.67
N ARG A 120 -20.24 3.77 14.01
CA ARG A 120 -20.23 5.15 13.49
C ARG A 120 -18.98 5.93 13.88
N GLN A 121 -18.46 5.74 15.11
CA GLN A 121 -17.22 6.38 15.52
C GLN A 121 -16.00 5.82 14.78
N LEU A 122 -15.94 4.50 14.59
CA LEU A 122 -14.86 3.86 13.83
C LEU A 122 -14.84 4.32 12.38
N VAL A 123 -16.02 4.48 11.75
CA VAL A 123 -16.14 5.05 10.40
C VAL A 123 -15.67 6.51 10.36
N ARG A 124 -16.06 7.33 11.34
CA ARG A 124 -15.58 8.72 11.44
C ARG A 124 -14.06 8.81 11.55
N GLU A 125 -13.45 7.97 12.40
CA GLU A 125 -11.99 7.93 12.56
C GLU A 125 -11.29 7.45 11.27
N ALA A 126 -11.85 6.46 10.58
CA ALA A 126 -11.34 6.00 9.30
C ALA A 126 -11.35 7.13 8.25
N HIS A 127 -12.46 7.87 8.15
CA HIS A 127 -12.53 9.04 7.26
C HIS A 127 -11.55 10.14 7.67
N HIS A 128 -11.40 10.41 8.97
CA HIS A 128 -10.43 11.39 9.46
C HIS A 128 -9.00 11.02 9.08
N CYS A 129 -8.63 9.74 9.21
CA CYS A 129 -7.31 9.24 8.81
C CYS A 129 -7.05 9.43 7.31
N LEU A 130 -8.07 9.20 6.47
CA LEU A 130 -7.99 9.38 5.02
C LEU A 130 -7.85 10.87 4.64
N SER A 131 -8.69 11.75 5.20
CA SER A 131 -8.65 13.19 4.90
C SER A 131 -7.40 13.90 5.43
N SER A 132 -6.76 13.34 6.47
CA SER A 132 -5.54 13.90 7.05
C SER A 132 -4.27 13.43 6.34
N GLY A 133 -4.37 12.51 5.37
CA GLY A 133 -3.26 12.08 4.52
C GLY A 133 -3.10 12.90 3.23
N ASP A 134 -4.04 13.81 2.96
CA ASP A 134 -4.05 14.69 1.77
C ASP A 134 -3.34 16.04 1.99
N ALA A 135 -2.82 16.30 3.19
CA ALA A 135 -2.12 17.52 3.59
C ALA A 135 -0.62 17.28 3.78
#